data_AF-A0A9E6MWC6-F1
#
_entry.id   AF-A0A9E6MWC6-F1
#
_cell.length_a   1.000
_cell.length_b   1.000
_cell.length_c   1.000
_cell.angle_alpha   90.00
_cell.angle_beta   90.00
_cell.angle_gamma   90.00
#
_symmetry.space_group_name_H-M   'P 1'
#
loop_
_entity.id
_entity.type
_entity.pdbx_description
1 polymer ?
#
loop_
_entity_poly.entity_id
_entity_poly.type
_entity_poly.pdbx_seq_one_letter_code
_entity_poly.pdbx_strand_id
1 'polypeptide(L)'
;MESRTVGGQILFIDARKLAILIPGSRKQKEFSEDEIRQIAQTYHNWRGTQWGENGYEDVPGFCKSSSLDEIEKHGFALTPGRYVGATDVEDDDEVFEEQMTKLTSELKELFSRGSELEQEVRTQLGRVGYDI
;
A
#
# COMPACT_ATOMS: atom_id res chain seq x y z
N MET A 1 27.80 24.61 -14.29
CA MET A 1 27.69 23.50 -13.33
C MET A 1 26.72 22.51 -13.94
N GLU A 2 27.24 21.42 -14.51
CA GLU A 2 26.46 20.49 -15.33
C GLU A 2 25.46 19.71 -14.47
N SER A 3 24.18 19.73 -14.86
CA SER A 3 23.16 18.86 -14.27
C SER A 3 23.58 17.41 -14.53
N ARG A 4 23.89 16.66 -13.46
CA ARG A 4 24.07 15.21 -13.53
C ARG A 4 22.78 14.62 -14.08
N THR A 5 22.79 14.28 -15.37
CA THR A 5 21.61 13.74 -16.03
C THR A 5 21.50 12.29 -15.58
N VAL A 6 20.55 12.00 -14.69
CA VAL A 6 20.19 10.63 -14.31
C VAL A 6 19.46 10.00 -15.51
N GLY A 7 20.19 9.71 -16.57
CA GLY A 7 19.65 9.17 -17.82
C GLY A 7 19.13 7.75 -17.58
N GLY A 8 17.89 7.47 -18.00
CA GLY A 8 17.31 6.13 -17.93
C GLY A 8 16.78 5.70 -16.56
N GLN A 9 16.66 6.63 -15.61
CA GLN A 9 16.04 6.39 -14.30
C GLN A 9 14.78 7.22 -14.14
N ILE A 10 13.82 6.68 -13.39
CA ILE A 10 12.55 7.33 -13.04
C ILE A 10 12.48 7.39 -11.51
N LEU A 11 12.24 8.60 -11.01
CA LEU A 11 12.02 8.85 -9.58
C LEU A 11 10.55 8.63 -9.23
N PHE A 12 10.29 7.69 -8.33
CA PHE A 12 9.00 7.52 -7.68
C PHE A 12 9.00 8.21 -6.33
N ILE A 13 7.93 8.96 -6.03
CA ILE A 13 7.67 9.58 -4.73
C ILE A 13 6.25 9.20 -4.30
N ASP A 14 6.12 8.50 -3.17
CA ASP A 14 4.84 8.15 -2.56
C ASP A 14 4.48 9.13 -1.46
N ALA A 15 3.66 10.12 -1.81
CA ALA A 15 3.23 11.17 -0.91
C ALA A 15 1.87 10.87 -0.24
N ARG A 16 1.35 9.64 -0.32
CA ARG A 16 -0.01 9.29 0.16
C ARG A 16 -0.20 9.54 1.66
N LYS A 17 0.88 9.40 2.45
CA LYS A 17 0.92 9.59 3.91
C LYS A 17 1.23 11.04 4.34
N LEU A 18 1.72 11.90 3.44
CA LEU A 18 2.14 13.27 3.79
C LEU A 18 0.95 14.23 3.88
N ALA A 19 0.07 14.25 2.87
CA ALA A 19 -1.03 15.21 2.82
C ALA A 19 -2.20 14.87 3.79
N ILE A 20 -2.74 15.91 4.42
CA ILE A 20 -3.91 15.85 5.29
C ILE A 20 -5.20 16.14 4.52
N LEU A 21 -6.33 15.57 4.98
CA LEU A 21 -7.65 15.93 4.45
C LEU A 21 -8.00 17.37 4.80
N ILE A 22 -8.42 18.14 3.81
CA ILE A 22 -8.89 19.51 4.04
C ILE A 22 -10.12 19.44 4.97
N PRO A 23 -10.18 20.24 6.05
CA PRO A 23 -11.33 20.27 6.95
C PRO A 23 -12.65 20.46 6.19
N GLY A 24 -13.59 19.54 6.36
CA GLY A 24 -14.88 19.55 5.66
C GLY A 24 -14.89 18.90 4.27
N SER A 25 -13.75 18.45 3.75
CA SER A 25 -13.64 17.66 2.53
C SER A 25 -13.50 16.17 2.83
N ARG A 26 -14.03 15.31 1.95
CA ARG A 26 -13.85 13.84 1.99
C ARG A 26 -12.92 13.31 0.90
N LYS A 27 -12.51 14.16 -0.03
CA LYS A 27 -11.81 13.75 -1.27
C LYS A 27 -10.58 14.58 -1.58
N GLN A 28 -10.44 15.75 -0.96
CA GLN A 28 -9.32 16.65 -1.21
C GLN A 28 -8.37 16.59 -0.03
N LYS A 29 -7.08 16.53 -0.36
CA LYS A 29 -5.99 16.66 0.59
C LYS A 29 -5.17 17.90 0.25
N GLU A 30 -4.56 18.49 1.25
CA GLU A 30 -3.59 19.58 1.09
C GLU A 30 -2.25 19.18 1.70
N PHE A 31 -1.18 19.67 1.08
CA PHE A 31 0.16 19.51 1.61
C PHE A 31 0.52 20.73 2.45
N SER A 32 1.19 20.51 3.57
CA SER A 32 1.84 21.59 4.31
C SER A 32 3.05 22.15 3.54
N GLU A 33 3.51 23.35 3.90
CA GLU A 33 4.72 23.93 3.28
C GLU A 33 5.94 23.02 3.48
N ASP A 34 6.05 22.37 4.64
CA ASP A 34 7.15 21.46 4.94
C ASP A 34 7.09 20.18 4.10
N GLU A 35 5.90 19.63 3.85
CA GLU A 35 5.73 18.47 2.95
C GLU A 35 6.05 18.83 1.49
N ILE A 36 5.62 20.01 1.03
CA ILE A 36 5.97 20.53 -0.29
C ILE A 36 7.49 20.67 -0.40
N ARG A 37 8.13 21.24 0.63
CA ARG A 37 9.60 21.39 0.69
C ARG A 37 10.27 20.02 0.65
N GLN A 38 9.79 19.04 1.41
CA GLN A 38 10.34 17.68 1.44
C GLN A 38 10.28 17.03 0.05
N ILE A 39 9.13 17.10 -0.64
CA ILE A 39 8.97 16.53 -1.99
C ILE A 39 9.89 17.25 -2.98
N ALA A 40 9.95 18.59 -2.94
CA ALA A 40 10.80 19.38 -3.81
C ALA A 40 12.29 19.07 -3.59
N GLN A 41 12.73 19.01 -2.34
CA GLN A 41 14.11 18.67 -1.98
C GLN A 41 14.47 17.25 -2.41
N THR A 42 13.56 16.29 -2.29
CA THR A 42 13.78 14.92 -2.78
C THR A 42 14.08 14.91 -4.28
N TYR A 43 13.28 15.63 -5.07
CA TYR A 43 13.51 15.77 -6.51
C TYR A 43 14.84 16.48 -6.82
N HIS A 44 15.12 17.59 -6.13
CA HIS A 44 16.33 18.37 -6.36
C HIS A 44 17.61 17.63 -5.98
N ASN A 45 17.61 16.90 -4.88
CA ASN A 45 18.70 16.03 -4.46
C ASN A 45 18.90 14.90 -5.48
N TRP A 46 17.82 14.24 -5.93
CA TRP A 46 17.89 13.16 -6.94
C TRP A 46 18.45 13.66 -8.27
N ARG A 47 17.97 14.81 -8.72
CA ARG A 47 18.37 15.40 -10.00
C ARG A 47 19.75 16.09 -9.92
N GLY A 48 20.27 16.32 -8.72
CA GLY A 48 21.50 17.06 -8.47
C GLY A 48 21.42 18.51 -8.96
N THR A 49 20.29 19.19 -8.72
CA THR A 49 20.15 20.61 -9.05
C THR A 49 20.87 21.48 -8.01
N GLN A 50 21.10 22.75 -8.34
CA GLN A 50 21.65 23.74 -7.41
C GLN A 50 20.76 24.04 -6.19
N TRP A 51 19.49 23.60 -6.23
CA TRP A 51 18.53 23.79 -5.14
C TRP A 51 18.49 22.60 -4.18
N GLY A 52 19.18 21.51 -4.53
CA GLY A 52 19.33 20.36 -3.66
C GLY A 52 20.24 20.73 -2.49
N GLU A 53 19.74 20.53 -1.29
CA GLU A 53 20.49 20.80 -0.07
C GLU A 53 21.42 19.64 0.30
N ASN A 54 21.11 18.42 -0.15
CA ASN A 54 21.80 17.18 0.24
C ASN A 54 22.00 16.21 -0.94
N GLY A 55 22.67 15.07 -0.67
CA GLY A 55 22.67 13.92 -1.58
C GLY A 55 21.31 13.20 -1.62
N TYR A 56 21.08 12.41 -2.66
CA TYR A 56 19.90 11.56 -2.78
C TYR A 56 20.17 10.15 -2.28
N GLU A 57 19.18 9.59 -1.59
CA GLU A 57 19.08 8.19 -1.22
C GLU A 57 17.64 7.70 -1.36
N ASP A 58 17.47 6.40 -1.63
CA ASP A 58 16.15 5.77 -1.62
C ASP A 58 15.66 5.65 -0.17
N VAL A 59 14.38 5.98 0.07
CA VAL A 59 13.77 5.94 1.39
C VAL A 59 12.55 5.01 1.36
N PRO A 60 12.58 3.87 2.09
CA PRO A 60 11.49 2.91 2.13
C PRO A 60 10.13 3.54 2.49
N GLY A 61 9.14 3.31 1.64
CA GLY A 61 7.79 3.86 1.76
C GLY A 61 7.65 5.32 1.32
N PHE A 62 8.72 5.98 0.86
CA PHE A 62 8.67 7.39 0.45
C PHE A 62 9.21 7.65 -0.95
N CYS A 63 10.46 7.28 -1.27
CA CYS A 63 11.01 7.57 -2.60
C CYS A 63 11.99 6.50 -3.07
N LYS A 64 12.04 6.27 -4.39
CA LYS A 64 12.96 5.34 -5.02
C LYS A 64 13.29 5.76 -6.45
N SER A 65 14.56 5.64 -6.84
CA SER A 65 15.00 5.73 -8.22
C SER A 65 15.00 4.34 -8.86
N SER A 66 14.15 4.15 -9.88
CA SER A 66 14.02 2.87 -10.58
C SER A 66 14.44 2.96 -12.04
N SER A 67 15.01 1.86 -12.53
CA SER A 67 15.40 1.71 -13.95
C SER A 67 14.19 1.38 -14.83
N LEU A 68 14.32 1.62 -16.14
CA LEU A 68 13.31 1.21 -17.11
C LEU A 68 13.08 -0.31 -17.11
N ASP A 69 14.13 -1.11 -16.94
CA ASP A 69 14.05 -2.58 -16.87
C ASP A 69 13.22 -3.07 -15.68
N GLU A 70 13.33 -2.39 -14.53
CA GLU A 70 12.52 -2.68 -13.33
C GLU A 70 11.04 -2.38 -13.60
N ILE A 71 10.77 -1.28 -14.31
CA ILE A 71 9.42 -0.86 -14.68
C ILE A 71 8.81 -1.82 -15.70
N GLU A 72 9.58 -2.29 -16.67
CA GLU A 72 9.14 -3.29 -17.65
C GLU A 72 8.76 -4.61 -16.96
N LYS A 73 9.55 -5.07 -15.99
CA LYS A 73 9.23 -6.26 -15.17
C LYS A 73 7.93 -6.11 -14.38
N HIS A 74 7.52 -4.88 -14.08
CA HIS A 74 6.25 -4.56 -13.43
C HIS A 74 5.13 -4.19 -14.42
N GLY A 75 5.30 -4.49 -15.71
CA GLY A 75 4.28 -4.27 -16.75
C GLY A 75 4.00 -2.79 -17.00
N PHE A 76 5.01 -1.93 -16.83
CA PHE A 76 4.91 -0.48 -16.97
C PHE A 76 3.92 0.20 -16.01
N ALA A 77 3.56 -0.44 -14.90
CA ALA A 77 2.76 0.18 -13.86
C ALA A 77 3.55 1.32 -13.20
N LEU A 78 3.04 2.55 -13.16
CA LEU A 78 3.75 3.73 -12.63
C LEU A 78 3.25 4.17 -11.25
N THR A 79 2.62 3.28 -10.50
CA THR A 79 2.15 3.58 -9.14
C THR A 79 3.34 3.61 -8.16
N PRO A 80 3.64 4.75 -7.50
CA PRO A 80 4.84 4.89 -6.66
C PRO A 80 4.98 3.82 -5.57
N GLY A 81 3.87 3.47 -4.92
CA GLY A 81 3.82 2.43 -3.88
C GLY A 81 4.33 1.05 -4.31
N ARG A 82 4.39 0.76 -5.62
CA ARG A 82 4.96 -0.49 -6.15
C ARG A 82 6.49 -0.51 -6.10
N TYR A 83 7.12 0.66 -6.11
CA TYR A 83 8.58 0.81 -6.21
C TYR A 83 9.20 1.17 -4.87
N VAL A 84 8.58 2.09 -4.11
CA VAL A 84 9.16 2.63 -2.87
C VAL A 84 9.20 1.63 -1.71
N GLY A 85 8.57 0.46 -1.86
CA GLY A 85 8.47 -0.54 -0.80
C GLY A 85 7.55 -0.11 0.36
N ALA A 86 7.53 -0.89 1.42
CA ALA A 86 6.97 -0.47 2.70
C ALA A 86 8.09 0.17 3.52
N THR A 87 7.79 1.22 4.29
CA THR A 87 8.58 1.52 5.48
C THR A 87 8.53 0.27 6.35
N ASP A 88 9.65 -0.21 6.88
CA ASP A 88 9.63 -1.25 7.92
C ASP A 88 8.66 -0.76 9.00
N VAL A 89 7.45 -1.31 8.97
CA VAL A 89 6.54 -1.23 10.09
C VAL A 89 7.10 -2.31 11.01
N GLU A 90 8.12 -1.96 11.78
CA GLU A 90 8.32 -2.65 13.05
C GLU A 90 6.94 -2.61 13.74
N ASP A 91 6.31 -3.78 13.93
CA ASP A 91 4.95 -4.04 14.45
C ASP A 91 3.76 -4.17 13.44
N ASP A 92 3.83 -5.08 12.45
CA ASP A 92 2.59 -5.60 11.81
C ASP A 92 2.55 -7.13 11.61
N ASP A 93 3.65 -7.86 11.80
CA ASP A 93 3.63 -9.32 11.65
C ASP A 93 2.89 -10.01 12.81
N GLU A 94 3.07 -9.54 14.05
CA GLU A 94 2.36 -10.07 15.22
C GLU A 94 0.86 -9.72 15.18
N VAL A 95 0.52 -8.49 14.75
CA VAL A 95 -0.87 -8.03 14.57
C VAL A 95 -1.56 -8.81 13.44
N PHE A 96 -0.85 -9.10 12.34
CA PHE A 96 -1.36 -9.90 11.24
C PHE A 96 -1.66 -11.34 11.69
N GLU A 97 -0.72 -12.00 12.36
CA GLU A 97 -0.88 -13.38 12.83
C GLU A 97 -2.03 -13.50 13.85
N GLU A 98 -2.15 -12.54 14.77
CA GLU A 98 -3.28 -12.47 15.72
C GLU A 98 -4.62 -12.28 14.99
N GLN A 99 -4.69 -11.35 14.03
CA GLN A 99 -5.90 -11.12 13.24
C GLN A 99 -6.27 -12.34 12.41
N MET A 100 -5.29 -13.01 11.80
CA MET A 100 -5.53 -14.17 10.95
C MET A 100 -5.97 -15.38 11.76
N THR A 101 -5.39 -15.58 12.94
CA THR A 101 -5.84 -16.59 13.90
C THR A 101 -7.29 -16.34 14.31
N LYS A 102 -7.63 -15.09 14.66
CA LYS A 102 -8.99 -14.72 15.04
C LYS A 102 -9.99 -14.95 13.91
N LEU A 103 -9.71 -14.40 12.72
CA LEU A 103 -10.60 -14.52 11.55
C LEU A 103 -10.79 -15.97 11.11
N THR A 104 -9.74 -16.78 11.17
CA THR A 104 -9.82 -18.22 10.82
C THR A 104 -10.65 -18.99 11.85
N SER A 105 -10.56 -18.65 13.13
CA SER A 105 -11.39 -19.23 14.18
C SER A 105 -12.88 -18.89 13.98
N GLU A 106 -13.18 -17.61 13.73
CA GLU A 106 -14.55 -17.17 13.42
C GLU A 106 -15.10 -17.86 12.18
N LEU A 107 -14.29 -17.98 11.11
CA LEU A 107 -14.68 -18.68 9.89
C LEU A 107 -15.00 -20.16 10.15
N LYS A 108 -14.22 -20.83 11.01
CA LYS A 108 -14.46 -22.22 11.39
C LYS A 108 -15.78 -22.40 12.13
N GLU A 109 -16.11 -21.49 13.06
CA GLU A 109 -17.40 -21.51 13.75
C GLU A 109 -18.57 -21.31 12.78
N LEU A 110 -18.42 -20.39 11.82
CA LEU A 110 -19.43 -20.16 10.78
C LEU A 110 -19.65 -21.40 9.91
N PHE A 111 -18.59 -22.13 9.55
CA PHE A 111 -18.73 -23.39 8.82
C PHE A 111 -19.43 -24.48 9.64
N SER A 112 -19.11 -24.63 10.92
CA SER A 112 -19.80 -25.59 11.80
C SER A 112 -21.30 -25.28 11.86
N ARG A 113 -21.63 -24.02 12.13
CA ARG A 113 -23.02 -23.56 12.21
C ARG A 113 -23.75 -23.71 10.88
N GLY A 114 -23.07 -23.45 9.76
CA GLY A 114 -23.59 -23.68 8.42
C GLY A 114 -23.94 -25.15 8.18
N SER A 115 -23.05 -26.07 8.54
CA SER A 115 -23.29 -27.51 8.40
C SER A 115 -24.42 -28.02 9.30
N GLU A 116 -24.56 -27.48 10.51
CA GLU A 116 -25.66 -27.82 11.42
C GLU A 116 -27.01 -27.37 10.83
N LEU A 117 -27.08 -26.12 10.37
CA LEU A 117 -28.27 -25.57 9.70
C LEU A 117 -28.61 -26.36 8.44
N GLU A 118 -27.62 -26.76 7.66
CA GLU A 118 -27.83 -27.57 6.46
C GLU A 118 -28.46 -28.93 6.81
N GLN A 119 -27.94 -29.62 7.83
CA GLN A 119 -28.52 -30.89 8.30
C GLN A 119 -29.94 -30.71 8.83
N GLU A 120 -30.21 -29.61 9.55
CA GLU A 120 -31.54 -29.29 10.04
C GLU A 120 -32.52 -29.07 8.89
N VAL A 121 -32.13 -28.29 7.87
CA VAL A 121 -32.94 -28.04 6.68
C VAL A 121 -33.26 -29.35 5.95
N ARG A 122 -32.27 -30.21 5.72
CA ARG A 122 -32.48 -31.53 5.11
C ARG A 122 -33.45 -32.38 5.92
N THR A 123 -33.30 -32.40 7.24
CA THR A 123 -34.19 -33.14 8.15
C THR A 123 -35.63 -32.63 8.06
N GLN A 124 -35.84 -31.30 8.07
CA GLN A 124 -37.18 -30.72 7.99
C GLN A 124 -37.82 -30.96 6.62
N LEU A 125 -37.06 -30.86 5.52
CA LEU A 125 -37.58 -31.13 4.18
C LEU A 125 -37.92 -32.61 3.98
N GLY A 126 -37.10 -33.52 4.51
CA GLY A 126 -37.39 -34.96 4.51
C GLY A 126 -38.71 -35.30 5.21
N ARG A 127 -39.04 -34.60 6.33
CA ARG A 127 -40.33 -34.76 7.02
C ARG A 127 -41.54 -34.34 6.18
N VAL A 128 -41.36 -33.40 5.25
CA VAL A 128 -42.42 -32.88 4.36
C VAL A 128 -42.43 -33.62 3.01
N GLY A 129 -41.55 -34.61 2.82
CA GLY A 129 -41.54 -35.51 1.66
C GLY A 129 -40.59 -35.12 0.53
N TYR A 130 -39.62 -34.22 0.79
CA TYR A 130 -38.58 -33.84 -0.17
C TYR A 130 -37.22 -34.33 0.32
N ASP A 131 -36.52 -35.14 -0.48
CA ASP A 131 -35.22 -35.74 -0.12
C ASP A 131 -34.08 -35.01 -0.84
N ILE A 132 -33.20 -34.33 -0.09
CA ILE A 132 -32.04 -33.56 -0.57
C ILE A 132 -30.85 -33.62 0.42
#